data_AF-A0A971WJ73-F1
#
_entry.id   AF-A0A971WJ73-F1
#
_cell.length_a   1.000
_cell.length_b   1.000
_cell.length_c   1.000
_cell.angle_alpha   90.00
_cell.angle_beta   90.00
_cell.angle_gamma   90.00
#
_symmetry.space_group_name_H-M   'P 1'
#
loop_
_entity.id
_entity.type
_entity.pdbx_description
1 polymer ?
#
loop_
_entity_poly.entity_id
_entity_poly.type
_entity_poly.pdbx_seq_one_letter_code
_entity_poly.pdbx_strand_id
1 'polypeptide(L)'
;MLFIISSLVVLTFIFPVKLNCPSHLHLQAGGEEKVEEIEPLTLWGFPSWFQRATVAIEDKELIFASQEGKEVIFQPRRLEGKTSVLVGVFPVWRKIEVEILPNREDRDGDGFPDMAELSAESERDAFREFFVKVARSQIVSPHSQFKERDCGGLVRFAYRESLKRGDIIPYTYPRVPLLGVNLFRIKPGSFNPEKIEEDFSVFASSFYLLAHNVVPLGKEEGKAKAGDLLFFFQPVSFSYPYHVMIYEGEGRVIYHTGPIEEGEGVRETTITSLRKHPDINWHPTKDNPNFLGFFRWKILD
;
A
#
# COMPACT_ATOMS: atom_id res chain seq x y z
N MET A 1 10.50 -62.88 -41.31
CA MET A 1 10.03 -61.85 -40.35
C MET A 1 11.22 -61.46 -39.48
N LEU A 2 11.96 -60.44 -39.88
CA LEU A 2 12.96 -59.77 -39.04
C LEU A 2 12.74 -58.27 -39.24
N PHE A 3 12.16 -57.62 -38.23
CA PHE A 3 12.03 -56.16 -38.19
C PHE A 3 13.39 -55.58 -37.79
N ILE A 4 13.98 -54.78 -38.67
CA ILE A 4 15.13 -53.94 -38.33
C ILE A 4 14.56 -52.74 -37.57
N ILE A 5 14.80 -52.71 -36.26
CA ILE A 5 14.53 -51.54 -35.43
C ILE A 5 15.63 -50.52 -35.75
N SER A 6 15.26 -49.49 -36.52
CA SER A 6 16.05 -48.28 -36.70
C SER A 6 16.26 -47.62 -35.34
N SER A 7 17.46 -47.74 -34.78
CA SER A 7 17.88 -46.96 -33.61
C SER A 7 17.84 -45.48 -33.96
N LEU A 8 16.83 -44.78 -33.47
CA LEU A 8 16.78 -43.33 -33.51
C LEU A 8 17.83 -42.84 -32.52
N VAL A 9 19.04 -42.57 -33.00
CA VAL A 9 20.05 -41.86 -32.23
C VAL A 9 19.47 -40.47 -31.96
N VAL A 10 18.94 -40.27 -30.75
CA VAL A 10 18.68 -38.93 -30.24
C VAL A 10 20.07 -38.32 -30.03
N LEU A 11 20.59 -37.66 -31.08
CA LEU A 11 21.67 -36.71 -30.90
C LEU A 11 21.12 -35.64 -29.95
N THR A 12 21.53 -35.71 -28.68
CA THR A 12 21.52 -34.55 -27.79
C THR A 12 22.48 -33.55 -28.41
N PHE A 13 21.96 -32.71 -29.31
CA PHE A 13 22.67 -31.53 -29.77
C PHE A 13 22.94 -30.68 -28.52
N ILE A 14 24.19 -30.67 -28.07
CA ILE A 14 24.67 -29.71 -27.09
C ILE A 14 24.67 -28.38 -27.83
N PHE A 15 23.58 -27.61 -27.70
CA PHE A 15 23.49 -26.29 -28.28
C PHE A 15 24.53 -25.39 -27.59
N PRO A 16 25.54 -24.89 -28.30
CA PRO A 16 26.60 -24.06 -27.72
C PRO A 16 26.13 -22.61 -27.66
N VAL A 17 24.94 -22.38 -27.11
CA VAL A 17 24.39 -21.06 -26.89
C VAL A 17 24.67 -20.69 -25.45
N LYS A 18 25.44 -19.63 -25.21
CA LYS A 18 25.54 -19.01 -23.88
C LYS A 18 24.81 -17.68 -23.94
N LEU A 19 23.99 -17.40 -22.93
CA LEU A 19 23.42 -16.08 -22.73
C LEU A 19 24.35 -15.29 -21.82
N ASN A 20 24.82 -14.14 -22.31
CA ASN A 20 25.47 -13.14 -21.47
C ASN A 20 24.36 -12.28 -20.86
N CYS A 21 24.12 -12.42 -19.56
CA CYS A 21 23.20 -11.61 -18.79
C CYS A 21 23.63 -11.60 -17.31
N PRO A 22 23.32 -10.53 -16.55
CA PRO A 22 23.61 -10.51 -15.12
C PRO A 22 22.83 -11.59 -14.38
N SER A 23 23.38 -12.12 -13.29
CA SER A 23 22.64 -13.00 -12.38
C SER A 23 21.83 -12.23 -11.34
N HIS A 24 22.22 -10.98 -11.06
CA HIS A 24 21.55 -10.08 -10.12
C HIS A 24 21.38 -8.70 -10.73
N LEU A 25 20.20 -8.12 -10.54
CA LEU A 25 19.85 -6.77 -10.96
C LEU A 25 19.35 -5.99 -9.76
N HIS A 26 20.06 -4.94 -9.37
CA HIS A 26 19.58 -3.97 -8.39
C HIS A 26 18.98 -2.76 -9.11
N LEU A 27 17.76 -2.39 -8.71
CA LEU A 27 17.04 -1.23 -9.18
C LEU A 27 16.75 -0.31 -7.98
N GLN A 28 16.89 1.00 -8.17
CA GLN A 28 16.47 1.96 -7.17
C GLN A 28 14.98 2.25 -7.36
N ALA A 29 14.22 2.29 -6.27
CA ALA A 29 12.82 2.66 -6.34
C ALA A 29 12.63 4.09 -6.86
N GLY A 30 11.68 4.28 -7.78
CA GLY A 30 11.48 5.55 -8.50
C GLY A 30 12.61 5.92 -9.46
N GLY A 31 13.58 5.02 -9.70
CA GLY A 31 14.66 5.19 -10.64
C GLY A 31 14.25 4.97 -12.11
N GLU A 32 15.15 5.33 -13.01
CA GLU A 32 14.97 5.14 -14.45
C GLU A 32 14.89 3.66 -14.83
N GLU A 33 14.30 3.40 -16.01
CA GLU A 33 14.30 2.07 -16.62
C GLU A 33 15.74 1.56 -16.79
N LYS A 34 15.96 0.29 -16.46
CA LYS A 34 17.26 -0.34 -16.62
C LYS A 34 17.26 -1.20 -17.87
N VAL A 35 18.18 -0.90 -18.77
CA VAL A 35 18.36 -1.63 -20.02
C VAL A 35 19.54 -2.59 -19.87
N GLU A 36 19.31 -3.87 -20.12
CA GLU A 36 20.35 -4.90 -20.15
C GLU A 36 20.39 -5.53 -21.54
N GLU A 37 21.57 -5.52 -22.16
CA GLU A 37 21.75 -6.21 -23.43
C GLU A 37 21.94 -7.71 -23.21
N ILE A 38 21.17 -8.51 -23.93
CA ILE A 38 21.21 -9.96 -23.86
C ILE A 38 21.78 -10.50 -25.15
N GLU A 39 23.06 -10.87 -25.08
CA GLU A 39 23.77 -11.42 -26.22
C GLU A 39 23.78 -12.95 -26.18
N PRO A 40 23.15 -13.61 -27.18
CA PRO A 40 23.36 -15.03 -27.41
C PRO A 40 24.72 -15.24 -28.08
N LEU A 41 25.69 -15.78 -27.34
CA LEU A 41 26.94 -16.28 -27.87
C LEU A 41 26.67 -17.60 -28.61
N THR A 42 26.53 -17.54 -29.94
CA THR A 42 26.36 -18.72 -30.80
C THR A 42 27.69 -19.15 -31.43
N LEU A 43 28.03 -20.44 -31.39
CA LEU A 43 29.03 -20.97 -32.33
C LEU A 43 28.44 -21.02 -33.75
N TRP A 44 29.30 -20.78 -34.75
CA TRP A 44 28.96 -20.52 -36.16
C TRP A 44 27.78 -21.33 -36.74
N GLY A 45 26.83 -20.64 -37.39
CA GLY A 45 25.86 -21.23 -38.32
C GLY A 45 24.38 -21.25 -37.92
N PHE A 46 23.97 -20.63 -36.81
CA PHE A 46 22.55 -20.63 -36.38
C PHE A 46 21.72 -19.49 -37.02
N PRO A 47 20.45 -19.75 -37.42
CA PRO A 47 19.59 -18.73 -38.03
C PRO A 47 19.24 -17.57 -37.09
N SER A 48 19.20 -16.34 -37.60
CA SER A 48 18.89 -15.12 -36.82
C SER A 48 17.49 -15.13 -36.17
N TRP A 49 16.53 -15.86 -36.72
CA TRP A 49 15.18 -15.97 -36.14
C TRP A 49 15.14 -16.75 -34.81
N PHE A 50 16.20 -17.51 -34.48
CA PHE A 50 16.39 -18.12 -33.16
C PHE A 50 16.86 -17.13 -32.09
N GLN A 51 17.32 -15.92 -32.43
CA GLN A 51 17.96 -14.99 -31.50
C GLN A 51 16.97 -14.07 -30.74
N ARG A 52 15.66 -14.27 -30.89
CA ARG A 52 14.69 -13.45 -30.17
C ARG A 52 14.65 -13.91 -28.72
N ALA A 53 15.16 -13.09 -27.81
CA ALA A 53 15.07 -13.38 -26.39
C ALA A 53 13.60 -13.31 -25.95
N THR A 54 13.27 -14.11 -24.97
CA THR A 54 11.93 -14.19 -24.40
C THR A 54 12.07 -13.94 -22.92
N VAL A 55 11.12 -13.17 -22.38
CA VAL A 55 11.13 -12.77 -20.99
C VAL A 55 9.89 -13.34 -20.31
N ALA A 56 10.09 -14.04 -19.20
CA ALA A 56 9.03 -14.52 -18.34
C ALA A 56 9.26 -13.97 -16.92
N ILE A 57 8.25 -13.27 -16.41
CA ILE A 57 8.31 -12.54 -15.14
C ILE A 57 7.54 -13.35 -14.09
N GLU A 58 8.16 -13.61 -12.95
CA GLU A 58 7.54 -14.32 -11.83
C GLU A 58 6.53 -13.42 -11.09
N ASP A 59 6.94 -12.21 -10.68
CA ASP A 59 6.04 -11.21 -10.08
C ASP A 59 5.82 -10.02 -11.02
N LYS A 60 4.72 -10.08 -11.78
CA LYS A 60 4.31 -9.01 -12.71
C LYS A 60 3.80 -7.74 -12.01
N GLU A 61 3.53 -7.79 -10.72
CA GLU A 61 3.18 -6.60 -9.94
C GLU A 61 4.42 -5.90 -9.41
N LEU A 62 5.54 -6.60 -9.20
CA LEU A 62 6.80 -6.00 -8.77
C LEU A 62 7.49 -5.26 -9.92
N ILE A 63 7.54 -5.88 -11.09
CA ILE A 63 8.34 -5.41 -12.21
C ILE A 63 7.68 -5.68 -13.56
N PHE A 64 7.88 -4.77 -14.50
CA PHE A 64 7.67 -5.00 -15.92
C PHE A 64 9.02 -5.26 -16.58
N ALA A 65 9.05 -6.24 -17.50
CA ALA A 65 10.21 -6.50 -18.31
C ALA A 65 9.77 -6.76 -19.75
N SER A 66 10.36 -6.04 -20.69
CA SER A 66 10.05 -6.16 -22.12
C SER A 66 11.32 -6.27 -22.93
N GLN A 67 11.20 -6.86 -24.12
CA GLN A 67 12.33 -7.16 -24.97
C GLN A 67 12.27 -6.31 -26.24
N GLU A 68 13.31 -5.51 -26.48
CA GLU A 68 13.46 -4.67 -27.66
C GLU A 68 14.76 -5.04 -28.39
N GLY A 69 14.63 -5.76 -29.50
CA GLY A 69 15.80 -6.25 -30.24
C GLY A 69 16.62 -7.25 -29.42
N LYS A 70 17.79 -6.82 -28.92
CA LYS A 70 18.65 -7.59 -28.01
C LYS A 70 18.57 -7.13 -26.56
N GLU A 71 17.94 -5.99 -26.32
CA GLU A 71 17.86 -5.37 -25.02
C GLU A 71 16.63 -5.88 -24.28
N VAL A 72 16.76 -6.03 -22.97
CA VAL A 72 15.63 -6.20 -22.07
C VAL A 72 15.56 -5.00 -21.16
N ILE A 73 14.42 -4.33 -21.20
CA ILE A 73 14.11 -3.15 -20.41
C ILE A 73 13.38 -3.62 -19.17
N PHE A 74 13.93 -3.29 -18.01
CA PHE A 74 13.39 -3.58 -16.69
C PHE A 74 12.85 -2.30 -16.05
N GLN A 75 11.56 -2.31 -15.71
CA GLN A 75 10.87 -1.16 -15.12
C GLN A 75 10.17 -1.55 -13.82
N PRO A 76 10.61 -1.02 -12.66
CA PRO A 76 9.91 -1.18 -11.39
C PRO A 76 8.44 -0.77 -11.48
N ARG A 77 7.54 -1.57 -10.91
CA ARG A 77 6.11 -1.22 -10.71
C ARG A 77 5.76 -0.98 -9.25
N ARG A 78 6.61 -1.48 -8.35
CA ARG A 78 6.56 -1.24 -6.91
C ARG A 78 7.87 -0.63 -6.43
N LEU A 79 7.84 -0.16 -5.20
CA LEU A 79 8.89 0.62 -4.58
C LEU A 79 9.88 -0.23 -3.77
N GLU A 80 9.59 -1.52 -3.59
CA GLU A 80 10.49 -2.47 -2.97
C GLU A 80 10.12 -3.90 -3.34
N GLY A 81 11.08 -4.80 -3.20
CA GLY A 81 10.84 -6.24 -3.21
C GLY A 81 11.90 -6.99 -4.00
N LYS A 82 11.75 -8.32 -4.02
CA LYS A 82 12.62 -9.22 -4.76
C LYS A 82 11.78 -10.15 -5.62
N THR A 83 12.20 -10.38 -6.85
CA THR A 83 11.60 -11.36 -7.75
C THR A 83 12.66 -11.95 -8.66
N SER A 84 12.26 -12.86 -9.52
CA SER A 84 13.09 -13.31 -10.61
C SER A 84 12.46 -13.08 -11.97
N VAL A 85 13.33 -12.82 -12.94
CA VAL A 85 12.97 -12.72 -14.34
C VAL A 85 13.76 -13.79 -15.09
N LEU A 86 13.04 -14.67 -15.77
CA LEU A 86 13.64 -15.64 -16.67
C LEU A 86 13.80 -14.97 -18.02
N VAL A 87 15.05 -14.91 -18.49
CA VAL A 87 15.34 -14.51 -19.86
C VAL A 87 15.96 -15.67 -20.61
N GLY A 88 15.38 -16.00 -21.76
CA GLY A 88 15.85 -17.14 -22.53
C GLY A 88 15.78 -16.92 -24.03
N VAL A 89 16.71 -17.56 -24.71
CA VAL A 89 16.72 -17.76 -26.15
C VAL A 89 16.70 -19.27 -26.33
N PHE A 90 15.66 -19.81 -26.97
CA PHE A 90 15.47 -21.26 -27.03
C PHE A 90 16.74 -21.99 -27.53
N PRO A 91 17.22 -23.04 -26.84
CA PRO A 91 16.63 -23.70 -25.67
C PRO A 91 17.18 -23.22 -24.30
N VAL A 92 17.98 -22.17 -24.26
CA VAL A 92 18.71 -21.71 -23.06
C VAL A 92 17.90 -20.65 -22.32
N TRP A 93 17.75 -20.83 -21.00
CA TRP A 93 17.13 -19.87 -20.11
C TRP A 93 18.09 -19.50 -18.98
N ARG A 94 18.05 -18.24 -18.57
CA ARG A 94 18.78 -17.71 -17.42
C ARG A 94 17.82 -17.02 -16.48
N LYS A 95 18.02 -17.27 -15.19
CA LYS A 95 17.31 -16.58 -14.11
C LYS A 95 18.13 -15.36 -13.72
N ILE A 96 17.48 -14.21 -13.70
CA ILE A 96 18.02 -12.95 -13.20
C ILE A 96 17.25 -12.66 -11.91
N GLU A 97 17.94 -12.63 -10.77
CA GLU A 97 17.34 -12.18 -9.52
C GLU A 97 17.27 -10.66 -9.54
N VAL A 98 16.08 -10.09 -9.37
CA VAL A 98 15.87 -8.64 -9.38
C VAL A 98 15.47 -8.19 -7.99
N GLU A 99 16.15 -7.16 -7.49
CA GLU A 99 15.87 -6.52 -6.22
C GLU A 99 15.65 -5.03 -6.42
N ILE A 100 14.48 -4.56 -5.99
CA ILE A 100 14.14 -3.14 -5.93
C ILE A 100 14.46 -2.66 -4.51
N LEU A 101 15.43 -1.76 -4.42
CA LEU A 101 15.90 -1.19 -3.16
C LEU A 101 15.05 0.03 -2.81
N PRO A 102 14.36 0.05 -1.64
CA PRO A 102 13.60 1.21 -1.21
C PRO A 102 14.51 2.36 -0.76
N ASN A 103 14.06 3.59 -0.96
CA ASN A 103 14.49 4.75 -0.20
C ASN A 103 13.92 4.67 1.23
N ARG A 104 14.73 4.99 2.25
CA ARG A 104 14.38 4.86 3.67
C ARG A 104 14.30 6.22 4.38
N GLU A 105 14.26 7.30 3.62
CA GLU A 105 14.18 8.65 4.13
C GLU A 105 12.80 8.96 4.73
N ASP A 106 12.84 9.83 5.74
CA ASP A 106 11.72 10.46 6.46
C ASP A 106 12.10 11.95 6.49
N ARG A 107 11.78 12.67 5.41
CA ARG A 107 12.33 14.00 5.13
C ARG A 107 11.68 15.09 5.99
N ASP A 108 10.41 14.93 6.33
CA ASP A 108 9.68 15.87 7.18
C ASP A 108 9.76 15.52 8.68
N GLY A 109 10.32 14.35 9.01
CA GLY A 109 10.58 13.92 10.38
C GLY A 109 9.31 13.53 11.12
N ASP A 110 8.24 13.19 10.40
CA ASP A 110 6.96 12.86 10.99
C ASP A 110 6.91 11.41 11.54
N GLY A 111 7.93 10.60 11.23
CA GLY A 111 8.08 9.22 11.66
C GLY A 111 7.56 8.19 10.66
N PHE A 112 7.03 8.57 9.50
CA PHE A 112 6.75 7.68 8.39
C PHE A 112 7.88 7.77 7.37
N PRO A 113 8.19 6.69 6.65
CA PRO A 113 9.06 6.81 5.50
C PRO A 113 8.29 7.47 4.36
N ASP A 114 8.91 8.42 3.66
CA ASP A 114 8.29 9.15 2.55
C ASP A 114 7.70 8.22 1.47
N MET A 115 8.30 7.03 1.29
CA MET A 115 7.84 6.03 0.33
C MET A 115 6.51 5.37 0.68
N ALA A 116 6.08 5.45 1.94
CA ALA A 116 4.77 4.97 2.36
C ALA A 116 3.66 6.02 2.15
N GLU A 117 4.02 7.25 1.76
CA GLU A 117 3.11 8.38 1.61
C GLU A 117 2.72 8.62 0.14
N LEU A 118 1.48 9.06 -0.07
CA LEU A 118 0.92 9.26 -1.40
C LEU A 118 1.45 10.55 -2.01
N SER A 119 2.38 10.42 -2.96
CA SER A 119 3.12 11.56 -3.49
C SER A 119 2.27 12.46 -4.41
N ALA A 120 1.41 11.90 -5.26
CA ALA A 120 0.62 12.68 -6.21
C ALA A 120 -0.77 13.04 -5.67
N GLU A 121 -1.24 14.27 -5.97
CA GLU A 121 -2.57 14.74 -5.51
C GLU A 121 -3.70 13.79 -5.98
N SER A 122 -3.60 13.24 -7.19
CA SER A 122 -4.58 12.26 -7.70
C SER A 122 -4.64 10.98 -6.86
N GLU A 123 -3.52 10.53 -6.31
CA GLU A 123 -3.47 9.35 -5.44
C GLU A 123 -4.10 9.66 -4.08
N ARG A 124 -3.80 10.84 -3.52
CA ARG A 124 -4.40 11.35 -2.28
C ARG A 124 -5.91 11.49 -2.41
N ASP A 125 -6.40 12.06 -3.50
CA ASP A 125 -7.82 12.21 -3.78
C ASP A 125 -8.52 10.85 -3.94
N ALA A 126 -7.89 9.92 -4.67
CA ALA A 126 -8.41 8.56 -4.82
C ALA A 126 -8.49 7.82 -3.48
N PHE A 127 -7.48 7.98 -2.61
CA PHE A 127 -7.51 7.45 -1.24
C PHE A 127 -8.66 8.04 -0.44
N ARG A 128 -8.83 9.37 -0.44
CA ARG A 128 -9.91 10.05 0.31
C ARG A 128 -11.29 9.59 -0.12
N GLU A 129 -11.52 9.57 -1.43
CA GLU A 129 -12.79 9.13 -2.00
C GLU A 129 -13.12 7.71 -1.55
N PHE A 130 -12.17 6.78 -1.68
CA PHE A 130 -12.41 5.39 -1.34
C PHE A 130 -12.53 5.17 0.17
N PHE A 131 -11.76 5.91 0.97
CA PHE A 131 -11.82 5.86 2.43
C PHE A 131 -13.21 6.21 2.93
N VAL A 132 -13.77 7.32 2.45
CA VAL A 132 -15.15 7.73 2.76
C VAL A 132 -16.15 6.71 2.23
N LYS A 133 -15.99 6.24 0.99
CA LYS A 133 -16.89 5.25 0.37
C LYS A 133 -16.95 3.94 1.14
N VAL A 134 -15.81 3.42 1.61
CA VAL A 134 -15.73 2.20 2.42
C VAL A 134 -16.40 2.43 3.76
N ALA A 135 -16.12 3.54 4.43
CA ALA A 135 -16.75 3.86 5.71
C ALA A 135 -18.29 3.94 5.57
N ARG A 136 -18.77 4.63 4.53
CA ARG A 136 -20.20 4.80 4.26
C ARG A 136 -20.89 3.49 3.96
N SER A 137 -20.25 2.59 3.19
CA SER A 137 -20.86 1.30 2.84
C SER A 137 -21.13 0.42 4.07
N GLN A 138 -20.38 0.63 5.16
CA GLN A 138 -20.61 -0.09 6.42
C GLN A 138 -21.93 0.28 7.13
N ILE A 139 -22.59 1.38 6.75
CA ILE A 139 -23.89 1.77 7.32
C ILE A 139 -24.99 0.79 6.87
N VAL A 140 -24.97 0.40 5.59
CA VAL A 140 -26.05 -0.38 4.96
C VAL A 140 -25.72 -1.87 4.98
N SER A 141 -24.49 -2.23 4.63
CA SER A 141 -24.06 -3.62 4.51
C SER A 141 -22.64 -3.77 5.08
N PRO A 142 -22.50 -3.93 6.41
CA PRO A 142 -21.21 -4.17 7.04
C PRO A 142 -20.50 -5.36 6.40
N HIS A 143 -19.28 -5.13 5.94
CA HIS A 143 -18.49 -6.14 5.27
C HIS A 143 -18.09 -7.26 6.25
N SER A 144 -18.05 -8.51 5.78
CA SER A 144 -17.74 -9.66 6.65
C SER A 144 -16.32 -9.61 7.23
N GLN A 145 -15.38 -8.92 6.56
CA GLN A 145 -14.01 -8.71 7.03
C GLN A 145 -13.88 -7.55 8.03
N PHE A 146 -14.93 -6.73 8.22
CA PHE A 146 -14.95 -5.71 9.26
C PHE A 146 -15.23 -6.37 10.62
N LYS A 147 -14.17 -6.87 11.25
CA LYS A 147 -14.24 -7.63 12.52
C LYS A 147 -14.17 -6.75 13.76
N GLU A 148 -13.38 -5.67 13.70
CA GLU A 148 -13.17 -4.74 14.82
C GLU A 148 -14.31 -3.73 14.90
N ARG A 149 -15.42 -4.07 15.55
CA ARG A 149 -16.64 -3.24 15.58
C ARG A 149 -16.55 -2.10 16.60
N ASP A 150 -15.60 -1.20 16.38
CA ASP A 150 -15.46 0.02 17.16
C ASP A 150 -15.10 1.22 16.27
N CYS A 151 -15.04 2.41 16.87
CA CYS A 151 -14.72 3.65 16.14
C CYS A 151 -13.35 3.62 15.45
N GLY A 152 -12.31 3.14 16.12
CA GLY A 152 -10.99 3.00 15.53
C GLY A 152 -10.98 1.87 14.50
N GLY A 153 -11.73 0.80 14.72
CA GLY A 153 -11.82 -0.35 13.83
C GLY A 153 -12.42 0.03 12.49
N LEU A 154 -13.48 0.86 12.48
CA LEU A 154 -14.05 1.43 11.26
C LEU A 154 -12.99 2.20 10.46
N VAL A 155 -12.26 3.08 11.16
CA VAL A 155 -11.22 3.92 10.58
C VAL A 155 -10.06 3.07 10.03
N ARG A 156 -9.56 2.10 10.79
CA ARG A 156 -8.52 1.17 10.35
C ARG A 156 -8.97 0.29 9.18
N PHE A 157 -10.21 -0.18 9.19
CA PHE A 157 -10.78 -0.97 8.10
C PHE A 157 -10.85 -0.15 6.81
N ALA A 158 -11.45 1.05 6.88
CA ALA A 158 -11.52 1.96 5.74
C ALA A 158 -10.14 2.32 5.19
N TYR A 159 -9.16 2.57 6.05
CA TYR A 159 -7.77 2.85 5.65
C TYR A 159 -7.18 1.70 4.83
N ARG A 160 -7.23 0.47 5.35
CA ARG A 160 -6.67 -0.72 4.68
C ARG A 160 -7.36 -1.00 3.34
N GLU A 161 -8.68 -0.90 3.28
CA GLU A 161 -9.42 -1.11 2.03
C GLU A 161 -9.09 -0.04 0.98
N SER A 162 -8.83 1.20 1.41
CA SER A 162 -8.42 2.30 0.51
C SER A 162 -7.09 2.06 -0.18
N LEU A 163 -6.23 1.26 0.44
CA LEU A 163 -4.96 0.84 -0.14
C LEU A 163 -5.06 -0.43 -0.98
N LYS A 164 -6.22 -1.07 -1.15
CA LYS A 164 -6.36 -2.27 -2.00
C LYS A 164 -6.66 -1.94 -3.47
N ARG A 165 -6.48 -0.68 -3.87
CA ARG A 165 -6.80 -0.25 -5.22
C ARG A 165 -5.63 -0.51 -6.18
N GLY A 166 -5.98 -0.84 -7.43
CA GLY A 166 -5.02 -1.12 -8.49
C GLY A 166 -4.49 0.12 -9.22
N ASP A 167 -4.97 1.32 -8.91
CA ASP A 167 -4.48 2.58 -9.49
C ASP A 167 -3.39 3.26 -8.63
N ILE A 168 -3.17 2.78 -7.40
CA ILE A 168 -2.06 3.19 -6.52
C ILE A 168 -1.13 1.99 -6.23
N ILE A 169 -0.78 1.24 -7.29
CA ILE A 169 0.02 -0.01 -7.23
C ILE A 169 1.23 0.07 -6.29
N PRO A 170 2.05 1.16 -6.33
CA PRO A 170 3.20 1.29 -5.45
C PRO A 170 2.87 1.16 -3.96
N TYR A 171 1.66 1.56 -3.57
CA TYR A 171 1.18 1.67 -2.18
C TYR A 171 0.20 0.56 -1.80
N THR A 172 0.00 -0.45 -2.66
CA THR A 172 -1.11 -1.39 -2.48
C THR A 172 -0.88 -2.34 -1.30
N TYR A 173 -1.80 -2.32 -0.32
CA TYR A 173 -1.86 -3.27 0.79
C TYR A 173 -2.10 -4.71 0.29
N PRO A 174 -1.39 -5.74 0.79
CA PRO A 174 -0.56 -5.77 2.00
C PRO A 174 0.94 -5.51 1.78
N ARG A 175 1.33 -4.95 0.63
CA ARG A 175 2.74 -4.69 0.26
C ARG A 175 3.03 -3.20 0.20
N VAL A 176 2.60 -2.48 1.25
CA VAL A 176 2.94 -1.06 1.40
C VAL A 176 4.46 -0.95 1.59
N PRO A 177 5.16 -0.03 0.90
CA PRO A 177 6.61 0.06 0.95
C PRO A 177 7.12 0.21 2.40
N LEU A 178 8.12 -0.59 2.76
CA LEU A 178 8.76 -0.74 4.07
C LEU A 178 7.84 -1.28 5.17
N LEU A 179 6.58 -0.83 5.22
CA LEU A 179 5.64 -1.12 6.29
C LEU A 179 4.88 -2.44 6.11
N GLY A 180 4.71 -2.91 4.87
CA GLY A 180 3.94 -4.12 4.55
C GLY A 180 2.52 -4.06 5.10
N VAL A 181 2.27 -4.87 6.15
CA VAL A 181 0.98 -4.92 6.85
C VAL A 181 0.92 -4.04 8.10
N ASN A 182 2.06 -3.60 8.63
CA ASN A 182 2.20 -2.82 9.85
C ASN A 182 1.99 -1.33 9.53
N LEU A 183 0.76 -0.97 9.20
CA LEU A 183 0.43 0.37 8.67
C LEU A 183 0.42 1.48 9.72
N PHE A 184 0.24 1.15 10.99
CA PHE A 184 -0.04 2.16 12.01
C PHE A 184 1.10 2.29 12.99
N ARG A 185 1.61 3.51 13.16
CA ARG A 185 2.63 3.83 14.14
C ARG A 185 2.05 3.82 15.55
N ILE A 186 2.74 3.19 16.50
CA ILE A 186 2.34 3.03 17.91
C ILE A 186 3.42 3.52 18.89
N LYS A 187 4.57 3.96 18.39
CA LYS A 187 5.65 4.58 19.19
C LYS A 187 6.02 5.95 18.63
N PRO A 188 6.40 6.91 19.48
CA PRO A 188 6.94 8.20 19.03
C PRO A 188 8.36 8.03 18.48
N GLY A 189 8.83 9.04 17.75
CA GLY A 189 10.20 9.13 17.24
C GLY A 189 10.27 9.10 15.72
N SER A 190 11.45 9.39 15.18
CA SER A 190 11.74 9.35 13.74
C SER A 190 11.60 7.94 13.17
N PHE A 191 11.46 7.83 11.86
CA PHE A 191 11.48 6.54 11.18
C PHE A 191 12.81 5.80 11.39
N ASN A 192 12.73 4.51 11.73
CA ASN A 192 13.88 3.62 11.79
C ASN A 192 13.55 2.28 11.11
N PRO A 193 14.19 1.94 9.98
CA PRO A 193 13.89 0.72 9.24
C PRO A 193 14.20 -0.58 10.00
N GLU A 194 15.05 -0.54 11.02
CA GLU A 194 15.39 -1.70 11.85
C GLU A 194 14.36 -1.97 12.96
N LYS A 195 13.46 -1.02 13.21
CA LYS A 195 12.48 -1.06 14.31
C LYS A 195 11.03 -1.08 13.83
N ILE A 196 10.78 -1.37 12.55
CA ILE A 196 9.43 -1.34 11.98
C ILE A 196 8.45 -2.22 12.79
N GLU A 197 8.86 -3.43 13.17
CA GLU A 197 8.03 -4.35 13.97
C GLU A 197 7.81 -3.91 15.43
N GLU A 198 8.60 -2.95 15.94
CA GLU A 198 8.46 -2.37 17.28
C GLU A 198 7.63 -1.08 17.27
N ASP A 199 7.86 -0.25 16.24
CA ASP A 199 7.30 1.10 16.12
C ASP A 199 5.96 1.12 15.41
N PHE A 200 5.69 0.12 14.55
CA PHE A 200 4.48 -0.01 13.77
C PHE A 200 3.75 -1.31 14.08
N SER A 201 2.45 -1.32 13.80
CA SER A 201 1.59 -2.47 14.02
C SER A 201 0.47 -2.52 12.99
N VAL A 202 -0.04 -3.73 12.74
CA VAL A 202 -1.32 -3.93 12.06
C VAL A 202 -2.46 -3.24 12.80
N PHE A 203 -2.35 -2.95 14.11
CA PHE A 203 -3.41 -2.39 14.94
C PHE A 203 -2.94 -1.13 15.69
N ALA A 204 -3.80 -0.12 15.74
CA ALA A 204 -3.61 1.07 16.58
C ALA A 204 -4.96 1.54 17.13
N SER A 205 -5.09 1.66 18.45
CA SER A 205 -6.28 2.24 19.08
C SER A 205 -6.48 3.70 18.66
N SER A 206 -7.66 4.27 18.89
CA SER A 206 -7.94 5.69 18.59
C SER A 206 -6.92 6.65 19.25
N PHE A 207 -6.38 6.27 20.41
CA PHE A 207 -5.28 7.00 21.06
C PHE A 207 -4.02 7.01 20.20
N TYR A 208 -3.54 5.84 19.75
CA TYR A 208 -2.33 5.76 18.92
C TYR A 208 -2.52 6.38 17.54
N LEU A 209 -3.73 6.27 16.97
CA LEU A 209 -4.08 6.97 15.73
C LEU A 209 -3.90 8.48 15.91
N LEU A 210 -4.52 9.06 16.94
CA LEU A 210 -4.39 10.47 17.28
C LEU A 210 -2.94 10.88 17.57
N ALA A 211 -2.21 10.07 18.34
CA ALA A 211 -0.89 10.42 18.83
C ALA A 211 0.19 10.38 17.73
N HIS A 212 0.06 9.49 16.74
CA HIS A 212 1.18 9.16 15.86
C HIS A 212 0.85 9.12 14.37
N ASN A 213 -0.42 8.96 13.96
CA ASN A 213 -0.79 8.65 12.57
C ASN A 213 -1.45 9.81 11.82
N VAL A 214 -1.68 10.93 12.51
CA VAL A 214 -2.42 12.08 11.97
C VAL A 214 -1.76 13.40 12.34
N VAL A 215 -2.03 14.43 11.53
CA VAL A 215 -1.61 15.82 11.75
C VAL A 215 -2.83 16.71 12.08
N PRO A 216 -2.70 17.67 13.00
CA PRO A 216 -3.83 18.51 13.42
C PRO A 216 -4.19 19.58 12.37
N LEU A 217 -5.48 19.73 12.08
CA LEU A 217 -6.02 20.82 11.26
C LEU A 217 -6.63 21.96 12.10
N GLY A 218 -6.80 21.72 13.40
CA GLY A 218 -7.45 22.64 14.34
C GLY A 218 -8.93 22.32 14.54
N LYS A 219 -9.67 23.21 15.22
CA LYS A 219 -11.08 22.98 15.59
C LYS A 219 -12.08 23.60 14.61
N GLU A 220 -11.61 24.19 13.53
CA GLU A 220 -12.45 24.85 12.52
C GLU A 220 -12.73 23.91 11.35
N GLU A 221 -14.01 23.77 11.00
CA GLU A 221 -14.45 22.87 9.94
C GLU A 221 -13.89 23.23 8.56
N GLY A 222 -13.70 24.52 8.26
CA GLY A 222 -13.33 25.01 6.93
C GLY A 222 -11.96 24.53 6.40
N LYS A 223 -11.13 23.91 7.25
CA LYS A 223 -9.83 23.31 6.84
C LYS A 223 -9.94 21.81 6.54
N ALA A 224 -11.02 21.16 6.96
CA ALA A 224 -11.23 19.73 6.78
C ALA A 224 -11.68 19.44 5.34
N LYS A 225 -11.08 18.41 4.74
CA LYS A 225 -11.49 17.80 3.48
C LYS A 225 -12.18 16.46 3.79
N ALA A 226 -12.97 15.95 2.85
CA ALA A 226 -13.50 14.60 2.94
C ALA A 226 -12.37 13.58 3.21
N GLY A 227 -12.63 12.64 4.12
CA GLY A 227 -11.67 11.65 4.59
C GLY A 227 -10.75 12.11 5.73
N ASP A 228 -10.78 13.38 6.11
CA ASP A 228 -10.18 13.83 7.38
C ASP A 228 -11.00 13.32 8.58
N LEU A 229 -10.42 13.34 9.77
CA LEU A 229 -10.97 12.76 10.98
C LEU A 229 -11.36 13.82 12.00
N LEU A 230 -12.35 13.53 12.84
CA LEU A 230 -12.68 14.30 14.03
C LEU A 230 -12.39 13.46 15.26
N PHE A 231 -11.70 14.02 16.25
CA PHE A 231 -11.41 13.33 17.51
C PHE A 231 -12.14 13.99 18.68
N PHE A 232 -12.65 13.14 19.57
CA PHE A 232 -13.21 13.53 20.86
C PHE A 232 -12.51 12.78 22.00
N PHE A 233 -12.38 13.43 23.14
CA PHE A 233 -12.00 12.84 24.41
C PHE A 233 -13.25 12.69 25.29
N GLN A 234 -13.54 11.48 25.74
CA GLN A 234 -14.70 11.07 26.51
C GLN A 234 -14.23 10.40 27.80
N PRO A 235 -13.92 11.16 28.87
CA PRO A 235 -13.33 10.63 30.10
C PRO A 235 -14.22 9.62 30.82
N VAL A 236 -15.53 9.67 30.58
CA VAL A 236 -16.52 8.71 31.11
C VAL A 236 -16.40 7.31 30.49
N SER A 237 -15.82 7.17 29.30
CA SER A 237 -15.54 5.90 28.64
C SER A 237 -14.16 5.40 29.06
N PHE A 238 -14.07 4.82 30.26
CA PHE A 238 -12.78 4.49 30.90
C PHE A 238 -11.87 3.59 30.04
N SER A 239 -12.44 2.59 29.35
CA SER A 239 -11.66 1.67 28.52
C SER A 239 -11.22 2.27 27.17
N TYR A 240 -12.00 3.22 26.63
CA TYR A 240 -11.75 3.82 25.33
C TYR A 240 -12.11 5.31 25.37
N PRO A 241 -11.26 6.16 25.98
CA PRO A 241 -11.59 7.57 26.18
C PRO A 241 -11.42 8.41 24.92
N TYR A 242 -10.86 7.86 23.83
CA TYR A 242 -10.71 8.57 22.57
C TYR A 242 -11.70 8.02 21.54
N HIS A 243 -12.55 8.91 21.03
CA HIS A 243 -13.50 8.60 19.98
C HIS A 243 -13.07 9.27 18.67
N VAL A 244 -13.18 8.54 17.56
CA VAL A 244 -12.83 9.04 16.23
C VAL A 244 -14.03 8.91 15.30
N MET A 245 -14.26 9.95 14.50
CA MET A 245 -15.27 10.00 13.45
C MET A 245 -14.61 10.39 12.13
N ILE A 246 -15.25 10.05 11.01
CA ILE A 246 -14.79 10.36 9.65
C ILE A 246 -15.61 11.53 9.10
N TYR A 247 -14.95 12.60 8.66
CA TYR A 247 -15.58 13.69 7.94
C TYR A 247 -15.83 13.27 6.50
N GLU A 248 -17.10 13.22 6.09
CA GLU A 248 -17.48 12.85 4.73
C GLU A 248 -17.42 14.07 3.77
N GLY A 249 -17.36 15.28 4.31
CA GLY A 249 -17.49 16.52 3.54
C GLY A 249 -18.91 17.09 3.64
N GLU A 250 -19.04 18.37 3.30
CA GLU A 250 -20.32 19.10 3.30
C GLU A 250 -21.06 19.02 4.65
N GLY A 251 -20.31 19.01 5.76
CA GLY A 251 -20.85 18.93 7.11
C GLY A 251 -21.38 17.54 7.52
N ARG A 252 -21.21 16.50 6.70
CA ARG A 252 -21.59 15.11 7.04
C ARG A 252 -20.46 14.37 7.75
N VAL A 253 -20.84 13.48 8.65
CA VAL A 253 -19.92 12.72 9.51
C VAL A 253 -20.38 11.27 9.59
N ILE A 254 -19.45 10.34 9.44
CA ILE A 254 -19.65 8.90 9.62
C ILE A 254 -18.94 8.46 10.90
N TYR A 255 -19.58 7.66 11.74
CA TYR A 255 -19.01 7.22 13.01
C TYR A 255 -19.52 5.85 13.41
N HIS A 256 -18.81 5.18 14.32
CA HIS A 256 -19.28 3.95 14.97
C HIS A 256 -19.82 4.30 16.36
N THR A 257 -20.90 3.67 16.82
CA THR A 257 -21.49 3.93 18.15
C THR A 257 -20.71 3.36 19.35
N GLY A 258 -19.47 2.89 19.14
CA GLY A 258 -18.71 2.11 20.13
C GLY A 258 -19.24 0.67 20.31
N PRO A 259 -18.70 -0.10 21.28
CA PRO A 259 -19.02 -1.51 21.49
C PRO A 259 -20.28 -1.74 22.34
N ILE A 260 -21.24 -0.81 22.35
CA ILE A 260 -22.43 -0.91 23.20
C ILE A 260 -23.47 -1.80 22.50
N GLU A 261 -23.82 -2.93 23.12
CA GLU A 261 -24.61 -4.03 22.54
C GLU A 261 -25.98 -3.58 21.94
N GLU A 262 -26.62 -2.56 22.51
CA GLU A 262 -27.84 -1.97 21.94
C GLU A 262 -27.52 -0.80 21.01
N GLY A 263 -27.77 -1.00 19.71
CA GLY A 263 -27.57 0.04 18.69
C GLY A 263 -26.14 0.17 18.17
N GLU A 264 -25.30 -0.82 18.45
CA GLU A 264 -23.97 -1.03 17.87
C GLU A 264 -24.00 -0.92 16.33
N GLY A 265 -23.08 -0.14 15.78
CA GLY A 265 -22.84 -0.11 14.34
C GLY A 265 -22.40 1.25 13.82
N VAL A 266 -22.25 1.30 12.50
CA VAL A 266 -21.85 2.50 11.78
C VAL A 266 -23.08 3.35 11.46
N ARG A 267 -23.01 4.64 11.76
CA ARG A 267 -24.07 5.61 11.56
C ARG A 267 -23.54 6.87 10.90
N GLU A 268 -24.45 7.68 10.39
CA GLU A 268 -24.17 9.02 9.90
C GLU A 268 -24.84 10.09 10.76
N THR A 269 -24.23 11.27 10.81
CA THR A 269 -24.76 12.48 11.44
C THR A 269 -24.22 13.70 10.68
N THR A 270 -24.53 14.90 11.19
CA THR A 270 -23.95 16.15 10.66
C THR A 270 -23.27 16.94 11.76
N ILE A 271 -22.32 17.79 11.39
CA ILE A 271 -21.70 18.77 12.28
C ILE A 271 -22.77 19.64 12.96
N THR A 272 -23.80 20.05 12.22
CA THR A 272 -24.93 20.82 12.75
C THR A 272 -25.73 20.04 13.80
N SER A 273 -25.97 18.75 13.58
CA SER A 273 -26.63 17.88 14.56
C SER A 273 -25.75 17.65 15.79
N LEU A 274 -24.44 17.44 15.61
CA LEU A 274 -23.49 17.28 16.71
C LEU A 274 -23.42 18.53 17.60
N ARG A 275 -23.47 19.74 17.03
CA ARG A 275 -23.55 21.01 17.78
C ARG A 275 -24.84 21.17 18.61
N LYS A 276 -25.88 20.37 18.31
CA LYS A 276 -27.16 20.35 19.05
C LYS A 276 -27.34 19.07 19.86
N HIS A 277 -26.29 18.24 19.97
CA HIS A 277 -26.36 16.99 20.70
C HIS A 277 -26.72 17.25 22.18
N PRO A 278 -27.59 16.43 22.82
CA PRO A 278 -27.98 16.66 24.21
C PRO A 278 -26.80 16.66 25.19
N ASP A 279 -25.81 15.81 24.93
CA ASP A 279 -24.53 15.83 25.65
C ASP A 279 -23.55 16.79 24.95
N ILE A 280 -23.20 17.86 25.67
CA ILE A 280 -22.29 18.94 25.25
C ILE A 280 -20.87 18.46 24.96
N ASN A 281 -20.46 17.32 25.50
CA ASN A 281 -19.13 16.77 25.25
C ASN A 281 -18.93 16.42 23.76
N TRP A 282 -20.02 16.18 23.03
CA TRP A 282 -20.00 15.89 21.59
C TRP A 282 -20.08 17.12 20.67
N HIS A 283 -20.10 18.33 21.21
CA HIS A 283 -20.20 19.55 20.40
C HIS A 283 -18.86 19.86 19.72
N PRO A 284 -18.76 19.87 18.38
CA PRO A 284 -17.52 20.21 17.67
C PRO A 284 -17.35 21.73 17.62
N THR A 285 -17.03 22.32 18.77
CA THR A 285 -16.83 23.77 18.96
C THR A 285 -15.44 24.05 19.49
N LYS A 286 -14.93 25.26 19.22
CA LYS A 286 -13.58 25.68 19.64
C LYS A 286 -13.38 25.57 21.15
N ASP A 287 -14.41 25.96 21.91
CA ASP A 287 -14.38 26.06 23.36
C ASP A 287 -14.67 24.73 24.08
N ASN A 288 -15.14 23.69 23.37
CA ASN A 288 -15.33 22.38 23.97
C ASN A 288 -13.97 21.67 24.18
N PRO A 289 -13.51 21.41 25.42
CA PRO A 289 -12.26 20.72 25.68
C PRO A 289 -12.28 19.25 25.25
N ASN A 290 -13.47 18.64 25.17
CA ASN A 290 -13.64 17.26 24.73
C ASN A 290 -13.52 17.12 23.21
N PHE A 291 -13.76 18.19 22.44
CA PHE A 291 -13.49 18.17 21.00
C PHE A 291 -12.01 18.49 20.77
N LEU A 292 -11.26 17.50 20.31
CA LEU A 292 -9.81 17.62 20.10
C LEU A 292 -9.49 18.31 18.76
N GLY A 293 -10.42 18.27 17.81
CA GLY A 293 -10.31 18.96 16.52
C GLY A 293 -10.45 18.01 15.34
N PHE A 294 -10.18 18.59 14.16
CA PHE A 294 -10.03 17.89 12.89
C PHE A 294 -8.57 17.51 12.68
N PHE A 295 -8.34 16.36 12.05
CA PHE A 295 -7.03 15.78 11.83
C PHE A 295 -6.95 15.14 10.44
N ARG A 296 -5.78 15.17 9.83
CA ARG A 296 -5.50 14.56 8.53
C ARG A 296 -4.54 13.40 8.67
N TRP A 297 -4.73 12.34 7.90
CA TRP A 297 -3.76 11.24 7.83
C TRP A 297 -2.41 11.70 7.31
N LYS A 298 -1.34 11.21 7.92
CA LYS A 298 0.04 11.48 7.48
C LYS A 298 0.37 10.93 6.10
N ILE A 299 -0.25 9.81 5.70
CA ILE A 299 -0.15 9.29 4.33
C ILE A 299 -0.61 10.28 3.23
N LEU A 300 -1.25 11.39 3.61
CA LEU A 300 -1.77 12.42 2.72
C LEU A 300 -0.98 13.73 2.81
N ASP A 301 0.05 13.82 3.65
CA ASP A 301 0.94 14.97 3.75
C ASP A 301 1.96 15.00 2.59
#